data_AF-A0A7K0Z243-F1
#
_entry.id   AF-A0A7K0Z243-F1
#
_cell.length_a   1.000
_cell.length_b   1.000
_cell.length_c   1.000
_cell.angle_alpha   90.00
_cell.angle_beta   90.00
_cell.angle_gamma   90.00
#
_symmetry.space_group_name_H-M   'P 1'
#
loop_
_entity.id
_entity.type
_entity.pdbx_description
1 polymer ?
#
loop_
_entity_poly.entity_id
_entity_poly.type
_entity_poly.pdbx_seq_one_letter_code
_entity_poly.pdbx_strand_id
1 'polypeptide(L)'
;MAIIDAIYAREILDSRGNPTVEVEVTLEDGTQARAAVPSGASTGAFEASELRDGDKGRYLGKGVQKAVAFVNDEIAPAIEGYDSQDQRLIDSEMIALDGTPNKSRLGANSILGVSLAVAKASADSSDLSLFRYVGGPNAHVLPVP
;
A
#
# COMPACT_ATOMS: atom_id res chain seq x y z
N MET A 1 -7.56 1.54 20.24
CA MET A 1 -7.40 0.32 19.43
C MET A 1 -8.12 0.63 18.14
N ALA A 2 -7.40 0.67 17.03
CA ALA A 2 -7.95 1.10 15.76
C ALA A 2 -7.90 -0.12 14.84
N ILE A 3 -9.00 -0.86 14.79
CA ILE A 3 -9.10 -2.08 14.01
C ILE A 3 -9.37 -1.72 12.55
N ILE A 4 -8.74 -2.44 11.63
CA ILE A 4 -9.00 -2.32 10.19
C ILE A 4 -10.42 -2.84 9.91
N ASP A 5 -11.32 -1.95 9.54
CA ASP A 5 -12.72 -2.26 9.20
C ASP A 5 -12.87 -2.62 7.71
N ALA A 6 -12.21 -1.87 6.82
CA ALA A 6 -12.28 -2.11 5.40
C ALA A 6 -11.02 -1.65 4.66
N ILE A 7 -10.66 -2.38 3.60
CA ILE A 7 -9.60 -1.98 2.66
C ILE A 7 -10.15 -1.99 1.24
N TYR A 8 -9.89 -0.93 0.48
CA TYR A 8 -10.33 -0.82 -0.91
C TYR A 8 -9.23 -0.24 -1.79
N ALA A 9 -9.04 -0.84 -2.97
CA ALA A 9 -8.11 -0.37 -3.99
C ALA A 9 -8.82 0.04 -5.29
N ARG A 10 -8.22 1.02 -5.97
CA ARG A 10 -8.63 1.52 -7.28
C ARG A 10 -7.43 1.82 -8.17
N GLU A 11 -7.65 1.76 -9.48
CA GLU A 11 -6.68 2.20 -10.50
C GLU A 11 -6.80 3.72 -10.69
N ILE A 12 -5.70 4.44 -10.51
CA ILE A 12 -5.56 5.89 -10.78
C ILE A 12 -4.41 6.13 -11.77
N LEU A 13 -4.11 7.39 -12.12
CA LEU A 13 -2.99 7.73 -13.00
C LEU A 13 -1.84 8.38 -12.22
N ASP A 14 -0.61 7.98 -12.53
CA ASP A 14 0.62 8.62 -12.06
C ASP A 14 0.89 9.95 -12.80
N SER A 15 1.93 10.67 -12.37
CA SER A 15 2.32 11.96 -12.97
C SER A 15 2.73 11.90 -14.45
N ARG A 16 2.92 10.70 -15.01
CA ARG A 16 3.25 10.44 -16.41
C ARG A 16 2.05 9.89 -17.20
N GLY A 17 0.87 9.85 -16.59
CA GLY A 17 -0.35 9.33 -17.19
C GLY A 17 -0.38 7.79 -17.33
N ASN A 18 0.45 7.06 -16.58
CA ASN A 18 0.38 5.61 -16.54
C ASN A 18 -0.49 5.16 -15.35
N PRO A 19 -1.19 4.02 -15.46
CA PRO A 19 -1.95 3.48 -14.33
C PRO A 19 -1.07 3.21 -13.11
N THR A 20 -1.62 3.41 -11.91
CA THR A 20 -1.03 2.99 -10.63
C THR A 20 -2.12 2.68 -9.61
N VAL A 21 -1.75 2.04 -8.51
CA VAL A 21 -2.67 1.60 -7.45
C VAL A 21 -2.82 2.72 -6.42
N GLU A 22 -4.07 3.03 -6.05
CA GLU A 22 -4.40 3.75 -4.83
C GLU A 22 -5.15 2.80 -3.90
N VAL A 23 -4.77 2.79 -2.62
CA VAL A 23 -5.43 2.03 -1.56
C VAL A 23 -6.00 2.99 -0.53
N GLU A 24 -7.19 2.69 -0.06
CA GLU A 24 -7.94 3.36 0.99
C GLU A 24 -8.18 2.37 2.13
N VAL A 25 -7.95 2.82 3.37
CA VAL A 25 -8.19 2.04 4.58
C VAL A 25 -9.17 2.81 5.45
N THR A 26 -10.18 2.10 5.97
CA THR A 26 -11.12 2.59 6.98
C THR A 26 -10.90 1.82 8.27
N LEU A 27 -10.84 2.53 9.39
CA LEU A 27 -10.73 1.96 10.74
C LEU A 27 -12.09 2.01 11.45
N GLU A 28 -12.29 1.15 12.44
CA GLU A 28 -13.53 1.09 13.24
C GLU A 28 -13.88 2.41 13.96
N ASP A 29 -12.89 3.27 14.21
CA ASP A 29 -13.11 4.60 14.81
C ASP A 29 -13.60 5.65 13.78
N GLY A 30 -13.76 5.26 12.52
CA GLY A 30 -14.19 6.10 11.41
C GLY A 30 -13.05 6.82 10.69
N THR A 31 -11.80 6.65 11.12
CA THR A 31 -10.63 7.19 10.42
C THR A 31 -10.50 6.58 9.04
N GLN A 32 -10.25 7.43 8.04
CA GLN A 32 -10.03 7.01 6.66
C GLN A 32 -8.78 7.65 6.09
N ALA A 33 -7.90 6.84 5.52
CA ALA A 33 -6.68 7.34 4.87
C ALA A 33 -6.41 6.65 3.54
N ARG A 34 -5.62 7.33 2.70
CA ARG A 34 -5.28 6.87 1.35
C ARG A 34 -3.79 6.92 1.05
N ALA A 35 -3.32 5.96 0.26
CA ALA A 35 -2.00 5.95 -0.32
C ALA A 35 -2.02 5.59 -1.81
N ALA A 36 -1.49 6.49 -2.62
CA ALA A 36 -1.16 6.23 -4.02
C ALA A 36 0.29 5.71 -4.11
N VAL A 37 0.50 4.67 -4.90
CA VAL A 37 1.81 4.04 -5.04
C VAL A 37 2.57 4.68 -6.20
N PRO A 38 3.83 5.12 -6.01
CA PRO A 38 4.63 5.62 -7.11
C PRO A 38 5.09 4.47 -8.00
N SER A 39 5.22 4.73 -9.31
CA SER A 39 5.85 3.81 -10.24
C SER A 39 7.26 4.28 -10.59
N GLY A 40 8.27 3.50 -10.19
CA GLY A 40 9.66 3.72 -10.58
C GLY A 40 9.89 3.39 -12.06
N ALA A 41 10.86 4.06 -12.69
CA ALA A 41 11.37 3.64 -14.01
C ALA A 41 12.49 2.58 -13.91
N SER A 42 13.11 2.44 -12.73
CA SER A 42 14.11 1.42 -12.45
C SER A 42 13.44 0.07 -12.23
N THR A 43 13.98 -0.97 -12.85
CA THR A 43 13.55 -2.37 -12.70
C THR A 43 14.78 -3.22 -12.44
N GLY A 44 15.56 -2.86 -11.42
CA GLY A 44 16.73 -3.65 -11.04
C GLY A 44 16.32 -5.10 -10.80
N ALA A 45 17.09 -6.08 -11.30
CA ALA A 45 16.71 -7.50 -11.23
C ALA A 45 16.58 -8.05 -9.80
N PHE A 46 17.05 -7.30 -8.80
CA PHE A 46 16.97 -7.63 -7.38
C PHE A 46 15.96 -6.75 -6.61
N GLU A 47 15.19 -5.91 -7.31
CA GLU A 47 14.16 -5.05 -6.72
C GLU A 47 12.83 -5.82 -6.55
N ALA A 48 11.97 -5.30 -5.67
CA ALA A 48 10.61 -5.80 -5.54
C ALA A 48 9.85 -5.55 -6.85
N SER A 49 9.06 -6.53 -7.29
CA SER A 49 8.44 -6.52 -8.62
C SER A 49 7.07 -5.83 -8.59
N GLU A 50 6.96 -4.71 -9.30
CA GLU A 50 5.66 -4.09 -9.60
C GLU A 50 4.83 -5.01 -10.52
N LEU A 51 3.56 -5.24 -10.18
CA LEU A 51 2.67 -6.04 -11.01
C LEU A 51 1.92 -5.16 -12.02
N ARG A 52 2.01 -5.52 -13.29
CA ARG A 52 1.32 -4.90 -14.43
C ARG A 52 0.46 -5.93 -15.17
N ASP A 53 -0.61 -5.46 -15.80
CA ASP A 53 -1.60 -6.31 -16.46
C ASP A 53 -1.04 -7.02 -17.70
N GLY A 54 -0.20 -6.32 -18.49
CA GLY A 54 0.36 -6.80 -19.74
C GLY A 54 -0.58 -6.73 -20.95
N ASP A 55 -1.83 -6.27 -20.77
CA ASP A 55 -2.80 -6.11 -21.85
C ASP A 55 -2.48 -4.88 -22.72
N LYS A 56 -1.94 -5.11 -23.91
CA LYS A 56 -1.59 -4.03 -24.86
C LYS A 56 -2.80 -3.20 -25.31
N GLY A 57 -4.02 -3.71 -25.19
CA GLY A 57 -5.25 -2.99 -25.48
C GLY A 57 -5.60 -1.90 -24.47
N ARG A 58 -5.02 -1.95 -23.25
CA ARG A 58 -5.23 -0.96 -22.18
C ARG A 58 -3.92 -0.36 -21.73
N TYR A 59 -3.78 0.96 -21.84
CA TYR A 59 -2.60 1.71 -21.40
C TYR A 59 -1.26 1.08 -21.87
N LEU A 60 -1.22 0.52 -23.09
CA LEU A 60 -0.04 -0.12 -23.67
C LEU A 60 0.54 -1.26 -22.80
N GLY A 61 -0.31 -1.99 -22.07
CA GLY A 61 0.11 -3.08 -21.17
C GLY A 61 0.43 -2.64 -19.74
N LYS A 62 0.33 -1.34 -19.45
CA LYS A 62 0.69 -0.76 -18.14
C LYS A 62 -0.47 -0.70 -17.13
N GLY A 63 -1.61 -1.28 -17.44
CA GLY A 63 -2.72 -1.41 -16.47
C GLY A 63 -2.26 -2.09 -15.17
N VAL A 64 -3.00 -1.84 -14.08
CA VAL A 64 -2.75 -2.41 -12.75
C VAL A 64 -4.00 -3.07 -12.16
N GLN A 65 -4.95 -3.49 -12.99
CA GLN A 65 -6.19 -4.11 -12.52
C GLN A 65 -5.94 -5.40 -11.74
N LYS A 66 -4.92 -6.19 -12.11
CA LYS A 66 -4.55 -7.39 -11.34
C LYS A 66 -4.07 -7.03 -9.94
N ALA A 67 -3.25 -5.98 -9.81
CA ALA A 67 -2.78 -5.50 -8.51
C ALA A 67 -3.94 -4.99 -7.65
N VAL A 68 -4.86 -4.23 -8.25
CA VAL A 68 -6.10 -3.77 -7.58
C VAL A 68 -6.95 -4.96 -7.10
N ALA A 69 -7.13 -5.99 -7.94
CA ALA A 69 -7.86 -7.19 -7.57
C ALA A 69 -7.18 -7.94 -6.42
N PHE A 70 -5.85 -8.08 -6.43
CA PHE A 70 -5.13 -8.70 -5.31
C PHE A 70 -5.30 -7.94 -3.99
N VAL A 71 -5.39 -6.61 -4.02
CA VAL A 71 -5.70 -5.85 -2.80
C VAL A 71 -7.11 -6.17 -2.31
N ASN A 72 -8.11 -6.08 -3.20
CA ASN A 72 -9.52 -6.22 -2.80
C ASN A 72 -9.93 -7.64 -2.44
N ASP A 73 -9.42 -8.63 -3.17
CA ASP A 73 -9.93 -10.01 -3.12
C ASP A 73 -9.05 -10.93 -2.26
N GLU A 74 -7.81 -10.54 -1.95
CA GLU A 74 -6.86 -11.38 -1.22
C GLU A 74 -6.21 -10.69 -0.02
N ILE A 75 -5.63 -9.48 -0.19
CA ILE A 75 -4.96 -8.79 0.93
C ILE A 75 -6.00 -8.28 1.94
N ALA A 76 -7.04 -7.60 1.49
CA ALA A 76 -8.10 -7.06 2.34
C ALA A 76 -8.68 -8.12 3.30
N PRO A 77 -9.24 -9.25 2.82
CA PRO A 77 -9.81 -10.25 3.73
C PRO A 77 -8.78 -10.95 4.63
N ALA A 78 -7.48 -10.88 4.31
CA ALA A 78 -6.43 -11.48 5.12
C ALA A 78 -6.04 -10.64 6.35
N ILE A 79 -6.24 -9.32 6.30
CA ILE A 79 -5.79 -8.40 7.37
C ILE A 79 -6.89 -7.50 7.93
N GLU A 80 -8.11 -7.52 7.37
CA GLU A 80 -9.28 -6.94 8.03
C GLU A 80 -9.47 -7.59 9.42
N GLY A 81 -9.79 -6.76 10.42
CA GLY A 81 -9.84 -7.17 11.82
C GLY A 81 -8.52 -7.10 12.58
N TYR A 82 -7.39 -6.77 11.92
CA TYR A 82 -6.11 -6.55 12.60
C TYR A 82 -6.06 -5.16 13.24
N ASP A 83 -5.28 -5.02 14.32
CA ASP A 83 -4.96 -3.71 14.88
C ASP A 83 -4.03 -2.94 13.93
N SER A 84 -4.50 -1.80 13.43
CA SER A 84 -3.76 -0.99 12.46
C SER A 84 -2.46 -0.42 13.03
N GLN A 85 -2.32 -0.38 14.36
CA GLN A 85 -1.09 0.06 15.02
C GLN A 85 0.03 -0.98 14.98
N ASP A 86 -0.29 -2.26 14.72
CA ASP A 86 0.68 -3.35 14.60
C ASP A 86 1.26 -3.44 13.18
N GLN A 87 1.86 -2.34 12.71
CA GLN A 87 2.40 -2.20 11.35
C GLN A 87 3.31 -3.38 10.93
N ARG A 88 4.18 -3.83 11.84
CA ARG A 88 5.11 -4.94 11.56
C ARG A 88 4.38 -6.26 11.32
N LEU A 89 3.30 -6.52 12.06
CA LEU A 89 2.51 -7.72 11.91
C LEU A 89 1.81 -7.70 10.55
N ILE A 90 1.13 -6.60 10.23
CA ILE A 90 0.42 -6.41 8.96
C ILE A 90 1.38 -6.57 7.77
N ASP A 91 2.55 -5.89 7.81
CA ASP A 91 3.56 -6.02 6.75
C ASP A 91 4.09 -7.46 6.64
N SER A 92 4.30 -8.14 7.76
CA SER A 92 4.77 -9.53 7.76
C SER A 92 3.74 -10.50 7.21
N GLU A 93 2.45 -10.28 7.50
CA GLU A 93 1.34 -11.08 6.99
C GLU A 93 1.23 -10.93 5.48
N MET A 94 1.29 -9.70 4.94
CA MET A 94 1.26 -9.48 3.49
C MET A 94 2.48 -10.08 2.78
N ILE A 95 3.66 -10.05 3.40
CA ILE A 95 4.87 -10.71 2.86
C ILE A 95 4.71 -12.23 2.84
N ALA A 96 4.19 -12.80 3.92
CA ALA A 96 3.95 -14.24 4.02
C ALA A 96 2.86 -14.69 3.04
N LEU A 97 1.79 -13.91 2.90
CA LEU A 97 0.71 -14.12 1.96
C LEU A 97 1.24 -14.14 0.53
N ASP A 98 2.05 -13.17 0.11
CA ASP A 98 2.68 -13.19 -1.22
C ASP A 98 3.53 -14.45 -1.44
N GLY A 99 4.36 -14.80 -0.45
CA GLY A 99 5.16 -16.03 -0.44
C GLY A 99 6.37 -16.01 -1.37
N THR A 100 6.63 -14.92 -2.09
CA THR A 100 7.80 -14.77 -2.98
C THR A 100 8.81 -13.78 -2.41
N PRO A 101 10.13 -13.97 -2.64
CA PRO A 101 11.15 -13.10 -2.08
C PRO A 101 11.08 -11.65 -2.60
N ASN A 102 10.53 -11.45 -3.79
CA ASN A 102 10.48 -10.16 -4.48
C ASN A 102 9.05 -9.61 -4.64
N LYS A 103 8.07 -10.16 -3.93
CA LYS A 103 6.67 -9.70 -3.99
C LYS A 103 6.03 -9.82 -5.38
N SER A 104 6.46 -10.79 -6.18
CA SER A 104 6.07 -10.92 -7.59
C SER A 104 4.70 -11.55 -7.80
N ARG A 105 4.11 -12.20 -6.78
CA ARG A 105 2.79 -12.82 -6.91
C ARG A 105 1.68 -11.79 -6.78
N LEU A 106 1.65 -11.08 -5.65
CA LEU A 106 0.66 -10.04 -5.36
C LEU A 106 1.03 -8.70 -6.00
N GLY A 107 2.31 -8.48 -6.26
CA GLY A 107 2.85 -7.21 -6.70
C GLY A 107 3.29 -6.34 -5.53
N ALA A 108 4.53 -5.84 -5.63
CA ALA A 108 5.08 -4.91 -4.64
C ALA A 108 4.24 -3.64 -4.49
N ASN A 109 3.59 -3.20 -5.58
CA ASN A 109 2.66 -2.08 -5.61
C ASN A 109 1.40 -2.35 -4.77
N SER A 110 0.83 -3.55 -4.82
CA SER A 110 -0.32 -3.92 -3.99
C SER A 110 0.03 -3.85 -2.49
N ILE A 111 1.12 -4.50 -2.11
CA ILE A 111 1.57 -4.59 -0.70
C ILE A 111 1.96 -3.20 -0.17
N LEU A 112 2.71 -2.43 -0.94
CA LEU A 112 3.14 -1.09 -0.52
C LEU A 112 1.95 -0.13 -0.37
N GLY A 113 0.96 -0.21 -1.26
CA GLY A 113 -0.25 0.62 -1.18
C GLY A 113 -0.99 0.41 0.13
N VAL A 114 -1.23 -0.85 0.49
CA VAL A 114 -1.88 -1.22 1.76
C VAL A 114 -1.03 -0.81 2.96
N SER A 115 0.26 -1.15 2.96
CA SER A 115 1.21 -0.82 4.05
C SER A 115 1.21 0.68 4.38
N LEU A 116 1.29 1.54 3.36
CA LEU A 116 1.29 3.00 3.54
C LEU A 116 -0.07 3.56 3.92
N ALA A 117 -1.18 2.98 3.42
CA ALA A 117 -2.52 3.43 3.76
C ALA A 117 -2.83 3.11 5.23
N VAL A 118 -2.46 1.93 5.72
CA VAL A 118 -2.55 1.53 7.13
C VAL A 118 -1.76 2.50 8.02
N ALA A 119 -0.48 2.75 7.69
CA ALA A 119 0.35 3.65 8.49
C ALA A 119 -0.22 5.07 8.60
N LYS A 120 -0.83 5.57 7.51
CA LYS A 120 -1.51 6.87 7.51
C LYS A 120 -2.78 6.86 8.34
N ALA A 121 -3.61 5.83 8.19
CA ALA A 121 -4.83 5.70 8.97
C ALA A 121 -4.52 5.63 10.48
N SER A 122 -3.50 4.87 10.87
CA SER A 122 -3.07 4.77 12.27
C SER A 122 -2.48 6.08 12.81
N ALA A 123 -1.77 6.84 11.97
CA ALA A 123 -1.28 8.17 12.33
C ALA A 123 -2.44 9.13 12.59
N ASP A 124 -3.41 9.17 11.68
CA ASP A 124 -4.60 10.03 11.76
C ASP A 124 -5.47 9.65 12.98
N SER A 125 -5.71 8.35 13.20
CA SER A 125 -6.44 7.82 14.38
C SER A 125 -5.76 8.16 15.71
N SER A 126 -4.43 8.29 15.69
CA SER A 126 -3.64 8.66 16.87
C SER A 126 -3.47 10.18 17.05
N ASP A 127 -4.11 11.01 16.23
CA ASP A 127 -3.93 12.48 16.18
C ASP A 127 -2.46 12.90 15.98
N LEU A 128 -1.71 12.12 15.20
CA LEU A 128 -0.30 12.37 14.89
C LEU A 128 -0.11 12.63 13.40
N SER A 129 0.69 13.64 13.08
CA SER A 129 1.27 13.75 11.75
C SER A 129 2.09 12.49 11.41
N LEU A 130 2.01 11.99 10.17
CA LEU A 130 2.67 10.75 9.76
C LEU A 130 4.15 10.63 10.16
N PHE A 131 4.94 11.71 10.02
CA PHE A 131 6.37 11.66 10.37
C PHE A 131 6.62 11.44 11.88
N ARG A 132 5.72 11.92 12.74
CA ARG A 132 5.77 11.67 14.19
C ARG A 132 5.28 10.28 14.54
N TYR A 133 4.25 9.80 13.87
CA TYR A 133 3.76 8.43 14.03
C TYR A 133 4.86 7.42 13.70
N VAL A 134 5.52 7.58 12.55
CA VAL A 134 6.58 6.67 12.09
C VAL A 134 7.89 6.87 12.87
N GLY A 135 8.30 8.11 13.12
CA GLY A 135 9.62 8.42 13.66
C GLY A 135 9.67 8.66 15.18
N GLY A 136 8.53 8.65 15.86
CA GLY A 136 8.41 8.89 17.29
C GLY A 136 8.68 10.35 17.70
N PRO A 137 8.86 10.60 19.01
CA PRO A 137 8.92 11.96 19.56
C PRO A 137 10.15 12.76 19.12
N ASN A 138 11.19 12.09 18.61
CA ASN A 138 12.43 12.74 18.16
C ASN A 138 12.50 12.94 16.64
N ALA A 139 11.41 12.71 15.90
CA ALA A 139 11.37 13.00 14.47
C ALA A 139 11.31 14.52 14.23
N HIS A 140 12.45 15.15 13.92
CA HIS A 140 12.55 16.61 13.79
C HIS A 140 13.54 17.12 12.72
N VAL A 141 14.39 16.25 12.18
CA VAL A 141 15.43 16.65 11.21
C VAL A 141 14.82 16.79 9.82
N LEU A 142 14.95 17.97 9.22
CA LEU A 142 14.60 18.22 7.83
C LEU A 142 15.80 17.87 6.91
N PRO A 143 15.59 17.18 5.77
CA PRO A 143 16.66 16.87 4.83
C PRO A 143 17.08 18.11 4.04
N VAL A 144 18.35 18.15 3.59
CA VAL A 144 18.78 19.07 2.53
C VAL A 144 18.21 18.56 1.21
N PRO A 145 17.46 19.37 0.45
CA PRO A 145 16.86 18.95 -0.82
C PRO A 145 17.89 18.77 -1.93
#